data_AF-A0A143HQM5-F1
#
_entry.id   AF-A0A143HQM5-F1
#
_cell.length_a   1.000
_cell.length_b   1.000
_cell.length_c   1.000
_cell.angle_alpha   90.00
_cell.angle_beta   90.00
_cell.angle_gamma   90.00
#
_symmetry.space_group_name_H-M   'P 1'
#
loop_
_entity.id
_entity.type
_entity.pdbx_description
1 polymer ?
#
loop_
_entity_poly.entity_id
_entity_poly.type
_entity_poly.pdbx_seq_one_letter_code
_entity_poly.pdbx_strand_id
1 'polypeptide(L)'
;MVDYITHFAHHLQWPIEVFSGAGAPFRVCVMEANALRDPLVARLKHQSINGRRVLVEAVEPDALRRARACQIVVLGEMAREDLLKVIRALEFFPVLTVSDVERFAMIGGMIEFASNGENLTLQFNKTMLDRAELKMGDSLFRLSVEVN
;
A
#
# COMPACT_ATOMS: atom_id res chain seq x y z
N MET A 1 -11.78 0.58 -3.03
CA MET A 1 -10.33 0.38 -2.70
C MET A 1 -9.55 -0.35 -3.79
N VAL A 2 -10.02 -1.50 -4.30
CA VAL A 2 -9.31 -2.35 -5.30
C VAL A 2 -8.78 -1.58 -6.52
N ASP A 3 -9.61 -0.74 -7.15
CA ASP A 3 -9.19 0.02 -8.34
C ASP A 3 -8.13 1.08 -8.00
N TYR A 4 -8.22 1.71 -6.83
CA TYR A 4 -7.21 2.65 -6.36
C TYR A 4 -5.88 1.97 -6.07
N ILE A 5 -5.87 0.78 -5.45
CA ILE A 5 -4.64 -0.01 -5.25
C ILE A 5 -3.99 -0.32 -6.60
N THR A 6 -4.80 -0.72 -7.58
CA THR A 6 -4.30 -0.96 -8.94
C THR A 6 -3.74 0.32 -9.55
N HIS A 7 -4.44 1.44 -9.40
CA HIS A 7 -3.98 2.75 -9.85
C HIS A 7 -2.63 3.11 -9.21
N PHE A 8 -2.48 3.00 -7.89
CA PHE A 8 -1.21 3.27 -7.20
C PHE A 8 -0.07 2.40 -7.71
N ALA A 9 -0.32 1.10 -7.91
CA ALA A 9 0.68 0.18 -8.46
C ALA A 9 1.23 0.64 -9.82
N HIS A 10 0.39 1.26 -10.67
CA HIS A 10 0.81 1.75 -11.98
C HIS A 10 1.42 3.15 -11.99
N HIS A 11 1.12 4.00 -10.99
CA HIS A 11 1.43 5.44 -11.04
C HIS A 11 2.43 5.90 -9.98
N LEU A 12 2.67 5.10 -8.95
CA LEU A 12 3.81 5.29 -8.06
C LEU A 12 5.06 4.64 -8.65
N GLN A 13 6.21 5.22 -8.36
CA GLN A 13 7.50 4.69 -8.76
C GLN A 13 8.24 4.15 -7.54
N TRP A 14 8.57 2.86 -7.60
CA TRP A 14 9.46 2.22 -6.65
C TRP A 14 10.90 2.28 -7.16
N PRO A 15 11.90 2.41 -6.26
CA PRO A 15 13.31 2.22 -6.62
C PRO A 15 13.52 0.84 -7.28
N ILE A 16 14.48 0.70 -8.19
CA ILE A 16 14.64 -0.57 -8.93
C ILE A 16 15.31 -1.65 -8.07
N GLU A 17 16.06 -1.24 -7.06
CA GLU A 17 16.86 -2.05 -6.13
C GLU A 17 15.99 -2.89 -5.20
N VAL A 18 14.70 -2.58 -5.09
CA VAL A 18 13.73 -3.28 -4.23
C VAL A 18 13.35 -4.64 -4.79
N PHE A 19 13.60 -4.85 -6.09
CA PHE A 19 13.32 -6.10 -6.78
C PHE A 19 14.58 -6.95 -6.85
N SER A 20 14.47 -8.23 -6.46
CA SER A 20 15.57 -9.20 -6.46
C SER A 20 16.05 -9.65 -7.86
N GLY A 21 15.63 -8.97 -8.92
CA GLY A 21 16.01 -9.24 -10.31
C GLY A 21 14.90 -8.93 -11.31
N ALA A 22 15.18 -9.09 -12.61
CA ALA A 22 14.23 -8.79 -13.68
C ALA A 22 12.96 -9.66 -13.65
N GLY A 23 13.06 -10.91 -13.17
CA GLY A 23 11.93 -11.84 -13.06
C GLY A 23 11.11 -11.72 -11.76
N ALA A 24 11.53 -10.87 -10.81
CA ALA A 24 10.84 -10.75 -9.53
C ALA A 24 9.42 -10.15 -9.73
N PRO A 25 8.39 -10.72 -9.10
CA PRO A 25 7.02 -10.20 -9.22
C PRO A 25 6.86 -8.88 -8.47
N PHE A 26 5.85 -8.11 -8.86
CA PHE A 26 5.32 -7.02 -8.05
C PHE A 26 4.37 -7.61 -7.01
N ARG A 27 4.65 -7.44 -5.72
CA ARG A 27 3.91 -8.09 -4.63
C ARG A 27 2.95 -7.10 -3.97
N VAL A 28 1.68 -7.51 -3.88
CA VAL A 28 0.63 -6.84 -3.10
C VAL A 28 0.26 -7.75 -1.95
N CYS A 29 0.52 -7.30 -0.73
CA CYS A 29 0.28 -8.06 0.47
C CYS A 29 -0.97 -7.55 1.17
N VAL A 30 -1.76 -8.47 1.72
CA VAL A 30 -2.98 -8.19 2.47
C VAL A 30 -2.78 -8.69 3.89
N MET A 31 -2.96 -7.81 4.86
CA MET A 31 -2.77 -8.10 6.29
C MET A 31 -4.02 -7.65 7.03
N GLU A 32 -4.74 -8.59 7.65
CA GLU A 32 -6.06 -8.37 8.29
C GLU A 32 -7.15 -7.76 7.39
N ALA A 33 -6.93 -7.67 6.08
CA ALA A 33 -7.87 -7.14 5.09
C ALA A 33 -8.44 -8.25 4.17
N ASN A 34 -8.82 -9.39 4.76
CA ASN A 34 -9.16 -10.63 4.05
C ASN A 34 -10.22 -10.46 2.95
N ALA A 35 -11.22 -9.59 3.16
CA ALA A 35 -12.27 -9.31 2.18
C ALA A 35 -11.74 -8.70 0.86
N LEU A 36 -10.56 -8.07 0.87
CA LEU A 36 -9.95 -7.46 -0.31
C LEU A 36 -9.06 -8.44 -1.10
N ARG A 37 -8.68 -9.58 -0.53
CA ARG A 37 -7.74 -10.51 -1.16
C ARG A 37 -8.25 -11.04 -2.50
N ASP A 38 -9.41 -11.69 -2.52
CA ASP A 38 -9.94 -12.30 -3.75
C ASP A 38 -10.28 -11.26 -4.83
N PRO A 39 -10.91 -10.11 -4.51
CA PRO A 39 -11.07 -9.02 -5.46
C PRO A 39 -9.75 -8.50 -6.04
N LEU A 40 -8.71 -8.34 -5.22
CA LEU A 40 -7.39 -7.92 -5.69
C LEU A 40 -6.76 -8.98 -6.61
N VAL A 41 -6.85 -10.26 -6.24
CA VAL A 41 -6.38 -11.37 -7.08
C VAL A 41 -7.07 -11.32 -8.45
N ALA A 42 -8.41 -11.22 -8.47
CA ALA A 42 -9.17 -11.17 -9.71
C ALA A 42 -8.78 -9.96 -10.57
N ARG A 43 -8.63 -8.79 -9.96
CA ARG A 43 -8.30 -7.53 -10.66
C ARG A 43 -6.89 -7.50 -11.23
N LEU A 44 -5.92 -8.12 -10.54
CA LEU A 44 -4.49 -8.04 -10.84
C LEU A 44 -3.95 -9.26 -11.59
N LYS A 45 -4.70 -10.36 -11.68
CA LYS A 45 -4.27 -11.63 -12.31
C LYS A 45 -3.62 -11.49 -13.69
N HIS A 46 -4.11 -10.57 -14.51
CA HIS A 46 -3.63 -10.34 -15.88
C HIS A 46 -2.89 -9.00 -16.04
N GLN A 47 -2.64 -8.30 -14.93
CA GLN A 47 -1.94 -7.03 -14.94
C GLN A 47 -0.42 -7.24 -14.90
N SER A 48 0.29 -6.29 -15.48
CA SER A 48 1.74 -6.19 -15.43
C SER A 48 2.12 -4.78 -15.00
N ILE A 49 2.97 -4.68 -13.98
CA ILE A 49 3.51 -3.42 -13.47
C ILE A 49 4.98 -3.34 -13.87
N ASN A 50 5.35 -2.40 -14.73
CA ASN A 50 6.72 -2.24 -15.24
C ASN A 50 7.31 -3.57 -15.77
N GLY A 51 6.50 -4.36 -16.50
CA GLY A 51 6.90 -5.66 -17.05
C GLY A 51 6.87 -6.82 -16.06
N ARG A 52 6.49 -6.59 -14.80
CA ARG A 52 6.44 -7.61 -13.74
C ARG A 52 5.02 -8.11 -13.53
N ARG A 53 4.87 -9.44 -13.45
CA ARG A 53 3.62 -10.07 -13.02
C ARG A 53 3.28 -9.66 -11.58
N VAL A 54 2.00 -9.48 -11.30
CA VAL A 54 1.53 -9.15 -9.97
C VAL A 54 1.20 -10.42 -9.19
N LEU A 55 1.65 -10.49 -7.94
CA LEU A 55 1.29 -11.52 -6.98
C LEU A 55 0.58 -10.89 -5.80
N VAL A 56 -0.60 -11.43 -5.45
CA VAL A 56 -1.35 -11.02 -4.27
C VAL A 56 -1.24 -12.12 -3.22
N GLU A 57 -0.80 -11.79 -2.00
CA GLU A 57 -0.60 -12.76 -0.92
C GLU A 57 -1.07 -12.24 0.44
N ALA A 58 -1.50 -13.15 1.31
CA ALA A 58 -1.82 -12.82 2.70
C ALA A 58 -0.54 -12.87 3.55
N VAL A 59 -0.39 -11.91 4.46
CA VAL A 59 0.76 -11.81 5.37
C VAL A 59 0.25 -11.54 6.78
N GLU A 60 0.68 -12.36 7.74
CA GLU A 60 0.37 -12.20 9.15
C GLU A 60 1.06 -10.95 9.74
N PRO A 61 0.46 -10.25 10.73
CA PRO A 61 1.04 -9.06 11.35
C PRO A 61 2.44 -9.24 11.95
N ASP A 62 2.79 -10.44 12.41
CA ASP A 62 4.10 -10.77 12.96
C ASP A 62 5.16 -11.07 11.88
N ALA A 63 4.75 -11.32 10.64
CA ALA A 63 5.60 -11.70 9.51
C ALA A 63 6.25 -10.48 8.81
N LEU A 64 6.81 -9.55 9.59
CA LEU A 64 7.34 -8.26 9.11
C LEU A 64 8.40 -8.38 8.00
N ARG A 65 9.22 -9.44 8.00
CA ARG A 65 10.18 -9.69 6.91
C ARG A 65 9.50 -9.93 5.57
N ARG A 66 8.35 -10.61 5.56
CA ARG A 66 7.57 -10.83 4.33
C ARG A 66 6.91 -9.53 3.89
N ALA A 67 6.35 -8.76 4.83
CA ALA A 67 5.75 -7.46 4.54
C ALA A 67 6.75 -6.49 3.87
N ARG A 68 8.02 -6.49 4.30
CA ARG A 68 9.10 -5.69 3.69
C ARG A 68 9.47 -6.09 2.25
N ALA A 69 9.11 -7.29 1.83
CA ALA A 69 9.34 -7.75 0.46
C ALA A 69 8.19 -7.38 -0.50
N CYS A 70 7.10 -6.82 0.02
CA CYS A 70 5.95 -6.39 -0.76
C CYS A 70 6.17 -4.97 -1.31
N GLN A 71 5.58 -4.64 -2.45
CA GLN A 71 5.57 -3.25 -2.94
C GLN A 71 4.39 -2.47 -2.35
N ILE A 72 3.27 -3.16 -2.10
CA ILE A 72 2.10 -2.60 -1.43
C ILE A 72 1.69 -3.54 -0.29
N VAL A 73 1.37 -2.98 0.88
CA VAL A 73 0.73 -3.67 1.99
C VAL A 73 -0.60 -2.99 2.30
N VAL A 74 -1.69 -3.75 2.15
CA VAL A 74 -3.04 -3.35 2.51
C VAL A 74 -3.31 -3.84 3.94
N LEU A 75 -3.55 -2.90 4.85
CA LEU A 75 -3.75 -3.13 6.28
C LEU A 75 -5.23 -3.00 6.62
N GLY A 76 -5.82 -4.07 7.14
CA GLY A 76 -7.16 -4.05 7.70
C GLY A 76 -7.17 -3.69 9.18
N GLU A 77 -8.34 -3.87 9.80
CA GLU A 77 -8.55 -3.57 11.21
C GLU A 77 -7.81 -4.60 12.10
N MET A 78 -7.01 -4.08 13.04
CA MET A 78 -6.24 -4.87 14.00
C MET A 78 -6.01 -4.07 15.28
N ALA A 79 -5.43 -4.69 16.31
CA ALA A 79 -5.07 -3.99 17.53
C ALA A 79 -4.14 -2.79 17.23
N ARG A 80 -4.39 -1.64 17.87
CA ARG A 80 -3.64 -0.41 17.62
C ARG A 80 -2.12 -0.58 17.79
N GLU A 81 -1.71 -1.39 18.76
CA GLU A 81 -0.30 -1.67 19.02
C GLU A 81 0.36 -2.43 17.86
N ASP A 82 -0.33 -3.43 17.30
CA ASP A 82 0.14 -4.20 16.14
C ASP A 82 0.18 -3.34 14.88
N LEU A 83 -0.85 -2.51 14.66
CA LEU A 83 -0.87 -1.57 13.53
C LEU A 83 0.33 -0.61 13.58
N LEU A 84 0.58 0.01 14.74
CA LEU A 84 1.73 0.89 14.93
C LEU A 84 3.08 0.17 14.80
N LYS A 85 3.14 -1.11 15.18
CA LYS A 85 4.33 -1.95 15.02
C LYS A 85 4.60 -2.24 13.54
N VAL A 86 3.57 -2.57 12.77
CA VAL A 86 3.68 -2.82 11.32
C VAL A 86 4.09 -1.55 10.58
N ILE A 87 3.42 -0.42 10.83
CA ILE A 87 3.74 0.88 10.21
C ILE A 87 5.21 1.23 10.44
N ARG A 88 5.67 1.20 11.70
CA ARG A 88 7.08 1.49 12.05
C ARG A 88 8.06 0.52 11.41
N ALA A 89 7.69 -0.74 11.28
CA ALA A 89 8.57 -1.75 10.67
C ALA A 89 8.75 -1.57 9.15
N LEU A 90 7.90 -0.79 8.50
CA LEU A 90 7.87 -0.52 7.06
C LEU A 90 8.30 0.91 6.68
N GLU A 91 8.45 1.83 7.64
CA GLU A 91 8.57 3.28 7.39
C GLU A 91 9.75 3.71 6.49
N PHE A 92 10.85 2.94 6.50
CA PHE A 92 12.05 3.20 5.68
C PHE A 92 12.24 2.15 4.58
N PHE A 93 11.23 1.32 4.34
CA PHE A 93 11.22 0.41 3.22
C PHE A 93 10.34 0.99 2.12
N PRO A 94 10.68 0.77 0.84
CA PRO A 94 9.89 1.20 -0.31
C PRO A 94 8.65 0.31 -0.47
N VAL A 95 7.76 0.41 0.53
CA VAL A 95 6.54 -0.36 0.68
C VAL A 95 5.42 0.63 0.92
N LEU A 96 4.49 0.70 -0.03
CA LEU A 96 3.31 1.54 0.12
C LEU A 96 2.38 0.91 1.15
N THR A 97 2.02 1.65 2.19
CA THR A 97 1.02 1.22 3.17
C THR A 97 -0.33 1.87 2.90
N VAL A 98 -1.38 1.06 2.86
CA VAL A 98 -2.73 1.47 2.50
C VAL A 98 -3.72 0.91 3.50
N SER A 99 -4.68 1.71 3.98
CA SER A 99 -5.73 1.23 4.89
C SER A 99 -7.00 2.09 4.81
N ASP A 100 -8.14 1.55 5.24
CA ASP A 100 -9.37 2.28 5.59
C ASP A 100 -9.57 2.43 7.11
N VAL A 101 -8.58 2.05 7.92
CA VAL A 101 -8.60 2.25 9.37
C VAL A 101 -8.61 3.75 9.67
N GLU A 102 -9.51 4.18 10.56
CA GLU A 102 -9.70 5.57 10.93
C GLU A 102 -8.40 6.20 11.48
N ARG A 103 -8.03 7.38 10.95
CA ARG A 103 -6.81 8.13 11.31
C ARG A 103 -5.50 7.40 10.96
N PHE A 104 -5.55 6.41 10.07
CA PHE A 104 -4.37 5.67 9.61
C PHE A 104 -3.24 6.60 9.11
N ALA A 105 -3.56 7.63 8.31
CA ALA A 105 -2.57 8.58 7.82
C ALA A 105 -1.94 9.41 8.95
N MET A 106 -2.73 9.75 9.98
CA MET A 106 -2.27 10.52 11.14
C MET A 106 -1.33 9.73 12.06
N ILE A 107 -1.40 8.40 12.07
CA ILE A 107 -0.53 7.54 12.89
C ILE A 107 0.71 7.02 12.14
N GLY A 108 0.99 7.55 10.95
CA GLY A 108 2.17 7.24 10.15
C GLY A 108 1.93 6.28 8.97
N GLY A 109 0.68 5.90 8.70
CA GLY A 109 0.30 5.25 7.45
C GLY A 109 0.46 6.19 6.26
N MET A 110 0.61 5.64 5.04
CA MET A 110 0.87 6.47 3.85
C MET A 110 -0.41 6.93 3.14
N ILE A 111 -1.36 6.02 2.91
CA ILE A 111 -2.63 6.34 2.25
C ILE A 111 -3.79 5.78 3.08
N GLU A 112 -4.67 6.68 3.52
CA GLU A 112 -5.92 6.35 4.20
C GLU A 112 -7.11 6.55 3.26
N PHE A 113 -7.98 5.56 3.20
CA PHE A 113 -9.29 5.59 2.56
C PHE A 113 -10.32 6.09 3.57
N ALA A 114 -10.37 7.41 3.76
CA ALA A 114 -11.25 8.04 4.72
C ALA A 114 -12.67 8.20 4.14
N SER A 115 -13.66 7.66 4.83
CA SER A 115 -15.08 7.96 4.57
C SER A 115 -15.55 9.04 5.53
N ASN A 116 -16.13 10.12 5.00
CA ASN A 116 -16.80 11.15 5.81
C ASN A 116 -18.33 11.09 5.68
N GLY A 117 -18.88 9.89 5.52
CA GLY A 117 -20.30 9.66 5.28
C GLY A 117 -20.56 9.27 3.82
N GLU A 118 -20.87 10.25 2.98
CA GLU A 118 -21.27 9.98 1.58
C GLU A 118 -20.10 9.92 0.59
N ASN A 119 -18.95 10.50 0.94
CA ASN A 119 -17.82 10.60 0.02
C ASN A 119 -16.61 9.80 0.54
N LEU A 120 -16.01 9.05 -0.38
CA LEU A 120 -14.68 8.48 -0.18
C LEU A 120 -13.64 9.56 -0.49
N THR A 121 -12.74 9.82 0.46
CA THR A 121 -11.59 10.70 0.29
C THR A 121 -10.30 9.93 0.54
N LEU A 122 -9.26 10.27 -0.22
CA LEU A 122 -7.93 9.73 0.01
C LEU A 122 -7.11 10.75 0.77
N GLN A 123 -6.62 10.34 1.93
CA GLN A 123 -5.69 11.12 2.74
C GLN A 123 -4.27 10.59 2.53
N PHE A 124 -3.37 11.46 2.09
CA PHE A 124 -1.98 11.11 1.83
C PHE A 124 -1.06 11.71 2.89
N ASN A 125 -0.17 10.89 3.44
CA ASN A 125 0.93 11.33 4.27
C ASN A 125 2.20 11.40 3.42
N LYS A 126 2.47 12.58 2.85
CA LYS A 126 3.59 12.77 1.91
C LYS A 126 4.94 12.55 2.58
N THR A 127 5.07 13.00 3.84
CA THR A 127 6.27 12.77 4.64
C THR A 127 6.63 11.28 4.69
N MET A 128 5.66 10.39 4.85
CA MET A 128 5.92 8.94 4.90
C MET A 128 6.18 8.34 3.52
N LEU A 129 5.51 8.84 2.47
CA LEU A 129 5.79 8.43 1.09
C LEU A 129 7.23 8.78 0.67
N ASP A 130 7.69 9.99 1.03
CA ASP A 130 9.04 10.45 0.76
C ASP A 130 10.09 9.65 1.55
N ARG A 131 9.82 9.32 2.83
CA ARG A 131 10.68 8.45 3.65
C ARG A 131 10.85 7.04 3.08
N ALA A 132 9.83 6.54 2.39
CA ALA A 132 9.86 5.26 1.68
C ALA A 132 10.41 5.37 0.25
N GLU A 133 10.88 6.55 -0.16
CA GLU A 133 11.40 6.82 -1.51
C GLU A 133 10.39 6.52 -2.64
N LEU A 134 9.08 6.59 -2.32
CA LEU A 134 8.01 6.34 -3.28
C LEU A 134 7.63 7.63 -3.98
N LYS A 135 8.02 7.76 -5.25
CA LYS A 135 7.73 8.96 -6.03
C LYS A 135 6.33 8.90 -6.61
N MET A 136 5.53 9.91 -6.31
CA MET A 136 4.22 10.14 -6.94
C MET A 136 4.38 10.75 -8.33
N GLY A 137 3.80 10.11 -9.34
CA GLY A 137 3.60 10.75 -10.64
C GLY A 137 2.49 11.81 -10.57
N ASP A 138 2.57 12.82 -11.43
CA ASP A 138 1.68 14.00 -11.47
C ASP A 138 0.17 13.65 -11.51
N SER A 139 -0.20 12.46 -11.99
CA SER A 139 -1.60 12.04 -12.10
C SER A 139 -2.31 11.82 -10.76
N LEU A 140 -1.57 11.50 -9.67
CA LEU A 140 -2.14 11.14 -8.37
C LEU A 140 -2.63 12.34 -7.57
N PHE A 141 -2.07 13.53 -7.83
CA PHE A 141 -2.44 14.77 -7.16
C PHE A 141 -3.89 15.21 -7.39
N ARG A 142 -4.57 14.68 -8.41
CA ARG A 142 -5.97 15.02 -8.71
C ARG A 142 -7.00 14.31 -7.83
N LEU A 143 -6.57 13.34 -7.00
CA LEU A 143 -7.45 12.46 -6.22
C LEU A 143 -7.32 12.65 -4.70
N SER A 144 -6.46 13.57 -4.23
CA SER A 144 -5.96 13.58 -2.85
C SER A 144 -6.35 14.82 -2.05
N VAL A 145 -6.65 14.61 -0.76
CA VAL A 145 -6.54 15.64 0.28
C VAL A 145 -5.23 15.40 1.03
N GLU A 146 -4.39 16.43 1.10
CA GLU A 146 -3.12 16.39 1.83
C GLU A 146 -3.37 16.65 3.31
N VAL A 147 -2.77 15.83 4.18
CA VAL A 147 -3.02 15.92 5.63
C VAL A 147 -1.82 16.47 6.39
N ASN A 148 -0.58 16.29 5.90
CA ASN A 148 0.66 16.88 6.42
C ASN A 148 1.82 16.78 5.43
#